data_AF-A0A2X1PLD3-F1
#
_entry.id   AF-A0A2X1PLD3-F1
#
_cell.length_a   1.000
_cell.length_b   1.000
_cell.length_c   1.000
_cell.angle_alpha   90.00
_cell.angle_beta   90.00
_cell.angle_gamma   90.00
#
_symmetry.space_group_name_H-M   'P 1'
#
loop_
_entity.id
_entity.type
_entity.pdbx_description
1 polymer ?
#
loop_
_entity_poly.entity_id
_entity_poly.type
_entity_poly.pdbx_seq_one_letter_code
_entity_poly.pdbx_strand_id
1 'polypeptide(L)'
;MDSRRSLLVLALIFISFLVYQQWQLDKNPPVQTEQTTSITATSDVPASSPSNSQAIADSQTRGRIITLENDVFRLKIDTLGGDVISSELLKY
;
A
#
# COMPACT_ATOMS: atom_id res chain seq x y z
N MET A 1 1.49 3.94 -50.44
CA MET A 1 2.31 2.90 -49.77
C MET A 1 2.49 3.21 -48.27
N ASP A 2 1.50 3.86 -47.67
CA ASP A 2 1.63 4.57 -46.40
C ASP A 2 0.97 3.81 -45.24
N SER A 3 0.00 2.96 -45.57
CA SER A 3 -0.75 2.15 -44.60
C SER A 3 0.14 1.14 -43.85
N ARG A 4 1.13 0.53 -44.53
CA ARG A 4 2.11 -0.38 -43.89
C ARG A 4 3.04 0.31 -42.90
N ARG A 5 3.44 1.56 -43.17
CA ARG A 5 4.32 2.33 -42.27
C ARG A 5 3.56 2.74 -41.02
N SER A 6 2.30 3.14 -41.18
CA SER A 6 1.42 3.45 -40.05
C SER A 6 1.14 2.21 -39.17
N LEU A 7 1.01 1.02 -39.78
CA LEU A 7 0.85 -0.24 -39.05
C LEU A 7 2.10 -0.59 -38.22
N LEU A 8 3.30 -0.39 -38.75
CA LEU A 8 4.55 -0.61 -38.01
C LEU A 8 4.69 0.36 -36.82
N VAL A 9 4.30 1.63 -37.00
CA VAL A 9 4.30 2.62 -35.91
C VAL A 9 3.27 2.24 -34.84
N LEU A 10 2.09 1.79 -35.23
CA LEU A 10 1.06 1.34 -34.30
C LEU A 10 1.52 0.10 -33.50
N ALA A 11 2.13 -0.88 -34.18
CA ALA A 11 2.68 -2.06 -33.53
C ALA A 11 3.79 -1.72 -32.53
N LEU A 12 4.67 -0.78 -32.90
CA LEU A 12 5.76 -0.33 -32.02
C LEU A 12 5.20 0.35 -30.75
N ILE A 13 4.22 1.24 -30.89
CA ILE A 13 3.58 1.90 -29.74
C ILE A 13 2.84 0.88 -28.88
N PHE A 14 2.16 -0.10 -29.49
CA PHE A 14 1.43 -1.14 -28.77
C PHE A 14 2.35 -2.00 -27.90
N ILE A 15 3.50 -2.42 -28.42
CA ILE A 15 4.51 -3.19 -27.67
C ILE A 15 5.09 -2.33 -26.54
N SER A 16 5.41 -1.06 -26.80
CA SER A 16 5.90 -0.13 -25.77
C SER A 16 4.87 0.06 -24.65
N PHE A 17 3.58 0.12 -24.99
CA PHE A 17 2.49 0.27 -24.04
C PHE A 17 2.33 -0.99 -23.17
N LEU A 18 2.46 -2.19 -23.73
CA LEU A 18 2.42 -3.44 -22.96
C LEU A 18 3.56 -3.53 -21.92
N VAL A 19 4.78 -3.13 -22.30
CA VAL A 19 5.91 -3.10 -21.36
C VAL A 19 5.66 -2.11 -20.22
N TYR A 20 5.11 -0.93 -20.53
CA TYR A 20 4.74 0.05 -19.52
C TYR A 20 3.66 -0.46 -18.56
N GLN A 21 2.64 -1.16 -19.06
CA GLN A 21 1.60 -1.77 -18.22
C GLN A 21 2.17 -2.81 -17.26
N GLN A 22 3.08 -3.68 -17.72
CA GLN A 22 3.74 -4.67 -16.86
C GLN A 22 4.57 -3.99 -15.77
N TRP A 23 5.30 -2.93 -16.12
CA TRP A 23 6.05 -2.15 -15.14
C TRP A 23 5.14 -1.47 -14.10
N GLN A 24 3.99 -0.92 -14.52
CA GLN A 24 2.99 -0.35 -13.61
C GLN A 24 2.41 -1.40 -12.66
N LEU A 25 2.12 -2.62 -13.15
CA LEU A 25 1.59 -3.70 -12.32
C LEU A 25 2.59 -4.18 -11.27
N ASP A 26 3.88 -4.24 -11.62
CA ASP A 26 4.96 -4.62 -10.70
C ASP A 26 5.23 -3.54 -9.64
N LYS A 27 5.10 -2.25 -9.99
CA LYS A 27 5.39 -1.13 -9.07
C LYS A 27 4.20 -0.66 -8.25
N ASN A 28 2.98 -0.93 -8.69
CA ASN A 28 1.76 -0.67 -7.95
C ASN A 28 0.92 -1.96 -7.88
N PRO A 29 1.33 -2.94 -7.06
CA PRO A 29 0.44 -4.06 -6.77
C PRO A 29 -0.88 -3.48 -6.23
N PRO A 30 -2.03 -3.88 -6.77
CA PRO A 30 -3.31 -3.44 -6.22
C PRO A 30 -3.34 -3.87 -4.76
N VAL A 31 -3.39 -2.89 -3.86
CA VAL A 31 -3.77 -3.15 -2.47
C VAL A 31 -5.09 -3.90 -2.55
N GLN A 32 -5.10 -5.12 -2.03
CA GLN A 32 -6.31 -5.91 -1.90
C GLN A 32 -7.18 -5.15 -0.90
N THR A 33 -8.03 -4.24 -1.39
CA THR A 33 -9.03 -3.61 -0.56
C THR A 33 -10.00 -4.71 -0.18
N GLU A 34 -9.85 -5.26 1.03
CA GLU A 34 -10.94 -5.99 1.64
C GLU A 34 -12.16 -5.07 1.58
N GLN A 35 -13.16 -5.50 0.79
CA GLN A 35 -14.39 -4.77 0.57
C GLN A 35 -15.18 -4.77 1.89
N THR A 36 -14.78 -3.90 2.82
CA THR A 36 -15.70 -3.46 3.85
C THR A 36 -16.62 -2.47 3.17
N THR A 37 -17.82 -2.93 2.85
CA THR A 37 -18.93 -2.10 2.38
C THR A 37 -19.13 -0.95 3.36
N SER A 38 -18.50 0.18 3.09
CA SER A 38 -18.70 1.43 3.81
C SER A 38 -19.86 2.16 3.16
N ILE A 39 -21.02 2.04 3.79
CA ILE A 39 -22.21 2.83 3.49
C ILE A 39 -21.85 4.30 3.80
N THR A 40 -21.99 5.14 2.78
CA THR A 40 -21.84 6.59 2.83
C THR A 40 -22.56 7.21 4.03
N ALA A 41 -21.82 7.90 4.88
CA ALA A 41 -22.36 8.97 5.71
C ALA A 41 -21.36 10.12 5.71
N THR A 42 -21.65 11.12 4.88
CA THR A 42 -21.14 12.47 5.01
C THR A 42 -21.46 12.97 6.41
N SER A 43 -20.46 13.17 7.27
CA SER A 43 -20.57 14.17 8.31
C SER A 43 -19.18 14.62 8.75
N ASP A 44 -18.88 15.83 8.35
CA ASP A 44 -17.95 16.72 9.03
C ASP A 44 -18.32 16.79 10.54
N VAL A 45 -17.29 16.98 11.37
CA VAL A 45 -17.27 17.28 12.83
C VAL A 45 -17.71 16.21 13.88
N PRO A 46 -17.01 16.13 15.04
CA PRO A 46 -17.02 14.99 15.97
C PRO A 46 -17.85 15.23 17.24
N ALA A 47 -18.36 14.16 17.88
CA ALA A 47 -18.74 14.19 19.30
C ALA A 47 -18.81 12.78 19.92
N SER A 48 -18.28 12.68 21.13
CA SER A 48 -18.10 11.49 21.93
C SER A 48 -19.38 10.95 22.59
N SER A 49 -19.36 9.62 22.82
CA SER A 49 -20.00 8.86 23.92
C SER A 49 -21.49 8.49 23.79
N PRO A 50 -21.98 7.45 24.51
CA PRO A 50 -21.34 6.21 24.99
C PRO A 50 -22.16 4.94 24.64
N SER A 51 -21.64 3.77 25.03
CA SER A 51 -22.34 2.49 25.20
C SER A 51 -22.98 1.84 23.97
N ASN A 52 -22.20 0.97 23.33
CA ASN A 52 -22.65 -0.41 23.18
C ASN A 52 -21.45 -1.34 23.29
N SER A 53 -21.39 -2.04 24.42
CA SER A 53 -20.49 -3.16 24.64
C SER A 53 -20.85 -4.31 23.70
N GLN A 54 -20.51 -4.19 22.42
CA GLN A 54 -20.00 -5.36 21.73
C GLN A 54 -18.54 -5.45 22.15
N ALA A 55 -18.23 -6.44 23.00
CA ALA A 55 -16.88 -6.96 23.08
C ALA A 55 -16.52 -7.38 21.64
N ILE A 56 -15.91 -6.45 20.90
CA ILE A 56 -15.14 -6.77 19.72
C ILE A 56 -14.14 -7.77 20.27
N ALA A 57 -14.26 -9.02 19.82
CA ALA A 57 -13.34 -10.07 20.20
C ALA A 57 -11.96 -9.44 20.17
N ASP A 58 -11.33 -9.39 21.35
CA ASP A 58 -9.99 -8.88 21.56
C ASP A 58 -9.09 -9.82 20.76
N SER A 59 -9.09 -9.56 19.46
CA SER A 59 -8.23 -10.14 18.47
C SER A 59 -6.94 -9.52 18.90
N GLN A 60 -6.27 -10.18 19.84
CA GLN A 60 -5.04 -9.76 20.45
C GLN A 60 -4.15 -9.36 19.28
N THR A 61 -4.16 -8.08 18.93
CA THR A 61 -3.37 -7.52 17.85
C THR A 61 -2.00 -7.43 18.48
N ARG A 62 -1.37 -8.60 18.59
CA ARG A 62 -0.05 -8.73 19.17
C ARG A 62 0.86 -8.02 18.21
N GLY A 63 1.28 -6.83 18.63
CA GLY A 63 2.40 -6.13 18.04
C GLY A 63 3.56 -7.09 17.94
N ARG A 64 4.08 -7.26 16.74
CA ARG A 64 5.33 -7.97 16.51
C ARG A 64 6.36 -6.91 16.17
N ILE A 65 7.57 -7.14 16.62
CA ILE A 65 8.70 -6.29 16.25
C ILE A 65 9.23 -6.80 14.92
N ILE A 66 9.16 -5.96 13.90
CA ILE A 66 9.79 -6.24 12.60
C ILE A 66 11.08 -5.42 12.47
N THR A 67 12.06 -5.98 11.76
CA THR A 67 13.32 -5.30 11.46
C THR A 67 13.33 -4.91 9.98
N LEU A 68 13.48 -3.62 9.70
CA LEU A 68 13.71 -3.10 8.36
C LEU A 68 15.17 -2.70 8.24
N GLU A 69 15.83 -3.18 7.19
CA GLU A 69 17.25 -2.92 6.94
C GLU A 69 17.44 -2.38 5.53
N ASN A 70 18.26 -1.35 5.41
CA ASN A 70 18.72 -0.77 4.15
C ASN A 70 20.25 -0.58 4.21
N ASP A 71 20.84 -0.04 3.15
CA ASP A 71 22.27 0.24 3.06
C ASP A 71 22.76 1.21 4.15
N VAL A 72 21.91 2.08 4.68
CA VAL A 72 22.32 3.14 5.62
C VAL A 72 21.83 2.93 7.05
N PHE A 73 20.70 2.25 7.25
CA PHE A 73 20.08 2.14 8.57
C PHE A 73 19.37 0.81 8.78
N ARG A 74 19.21 0.46 10.05
CA ARG A 74 18.41 -0.64 10.55
C ARG A 74 17.40 -0.10 11.57
N LEU A 75 16.12 -0.31 11.34
CA LEU A 75 15.03 0.10 12.23
C LEU A 75 14.30 -1.12 12.77
N LYS A 76 13.89 -1.05 14.04
CA LYS A 76 12.90 -1.95 14.63
C LYS A 76 11.60 -1.21 14.84
N ILE A 77 10.51 -1.79 14.34
CA ILE A 77 9.18 -1.17 14.31
C ILE A 77 8.20 -2.10 15.02
N ASP A 78 7.36 -1.54 15.90
CA ASP A 78 6.20 -2.24 16.45
C ASP A 78 5.04 -2.18 15.44
N THR A 79 4.58 -3.35 14.99
CA THR A 79 3.42 -3.41 14.08
C THR A 79 2.11 -3.08 14.77
N LEU A 80 2.08 -2.98 16.10
CA LEU A 80 0.99 -2.40 16.86
C LEU A 80 1.29 -0.91 17.06
N GLY A 81 0.50 -0.04 16.43
CA GLY A 81 0.68 1.41 16.49
C GLY A 81 1.64 1.99 15.44
N GLY A 82 2.60 1.20 14.94
CA GLY A 82 3.52 1.63 13.87
C GLY A 82 4.73 2.44 14.37
N ASP A 83 5.02 2.38 15.67
CA ASP A 83 6.08 3.16 16.29
C ASP A 83 7.47 2.56 16.03
N VAL A 84 8.47 3.43 15.90
CA VAL A 84 9.89 3.04 15.80
C VAL A 84 10.46 2.91 17.21
N ILE A 85 10.82 1.68 17.59
CA ILE A 85 11.33 1.38 18.93
C ILE A 85 12.86 1.39 19.00
N SER A 86 13.54 1.26 17.87
CA SER A 86 15.01 1.33 17.80
C SER A 86 15.47 1.74 16.40
N SER A 87 16.54 2.51 16.35
CA SER A 87 17.19 2.98 15.14
C SER A 87 18.70 2.84 15.27
N GLU A 88 19.31 2.21 14.28
CA GLU A 88 20.76 2.01 14.17
C GLU A 88 21.22 2.54 12.82
N LEU A 89 22.23 3.41 12.83
CA LEU A 89 22.83 3.93 11.60
C LEU A 89 24.04 3.06 11.28
N LEU A 90 23.96 2.28 10.22
CA LEU A 90 25.00 1.31 9.87
C LEU A 90 26.30 1.97 9.40
N LYS A 91 26.24 3.25 9.04
CA LYS A 91 27.34 4.02 8.46
C LYS A 91 27.89 5.13 9.35
N TYR A 92 27.38 5.29 10.57
CA TYR A 92 27.74 6.38 11.49
C TYR A 92 27.85 5.85 12.92
#